data_AF-A0A924M0Y6-F1
#
_entry.id   AF-A0A924M0Y6-F1
#
_cell.length_a   1.000
_cell.length_b   1.000
_cell.length_c   1.000
_cell.angle_alpha   90.00
_cell.angle_beta   90.00
_cell.angle_gamma   90.00
#
_symmetry.space_group_name_H-M   'P 1'
#
loop_
_entity.id
_entity.type
_entity.pdbx_description
1 polymer ?
#
loop_
_entity_poly.entity_id
_entity_poly.type
_entity_poly.pdbx_seq_one_letter_code
_entity_poly.pdbx_strand_id
1 'polypeptide(L)'
;MRIRTDDIKLSRTTLMMSRLGAVLVPRVGPLLRSNRGEGYLSPYVLMPGPNVAIRASTYTASGGYPRRSFDTNYLDKDIANAVRRTTPNIKHVRSAVVHASERRTAGYGIRGNITWMLRREAPVTTTDIR
;
A
#
# COMPACT_ATOMS: atom_id res chain seq x y z
N MET A 1 9.52 19.63 -10.82
CA MET A 1 8.47 19.23 -9.86
C MET A 1 8.81 19.87 -8.51
N ARG A 2 7.99 20.79 -8.00
CA ARG A 2 8.23 21.45 -6.71
C ARG A 2 7.95 20.42 -5.61
N ILE A 3 8.95 20.09 -4.80
CA ILE A 3 8.79 19.18 -3.65
C ILE A 3 7.74 19.79 -2.71
N ARG A 4 6.83 18.97 -2.19
CA ARG A 4 5.85 19.37 -1.18
C ARG A 4 6.57 20.00 0.01
N THR A 5 6.25 21.25 0.33
CA THR A 5 6.90 22.00 1.42
C THR A 5 6.46 21.55 2.81
N ASP A 6 5.42 20.71 2.90
CA ASP A 6 4.91 20.09 4.13
C ASP A 6 5.55 18.72 4.44
N ASP A 7 6.57 18.30 3.70
CA ASP A 7 7.25 17.02 3.97
C ASP A 7 7.98 17.06 5.32
N ILE A 8 7.53 16.20 6.23
CA ILE A 8 8.11 16.07 7.57
C ILE A 8 9.45 15.34 7.46
N LYS A 9 10.50 15.91 8.07
CA LYS A 9 11.83 15.28 8.13
C LYS A 9 11.79 14.08 9.08
N LEU A 10 11.84 12.88 8.51
CA LEU A 10 12.05 11.66 9.28
C LEU A 10 13.51 11.51 9.72
N SER A 11 13.73 10.78 10.81
CA SER A 11 15.09 10.35 11.17
C SER A 11 15.69 9.46 10.06
N ARG A 12 17.02 9.47 9.92
CA ARG A 12 17.72 8.64 8.91
C ARG A 12 17.39 7.16 9.07
N THR A 13 17.30 6.69 10.31
CA THR A 13 16.94 5.30 10.64
C THR A 13 15.52 4.97 10.19
N THR A 14 14.55 5.83 10.49
CA THR A 14 13.16 5.64 10.07
C THR A 14 13.05 5.60 8.54
N LEU A 15 13.72 6.52 7.85
CA LEU A 15 13.74 6.55 6.39
C LEU A 15 14.39 5.30 5.79
N MET A 16 15.49 4.83 6.37
CA MET A 16 16.13 3.57 5.96
C MET A 16 15.20 2.38 6.13
N MET A 17 14.50 2.28 7.27
CA MET A 17 13.54 1.21 7.51
C MET A 17 12.35 1.25 6.54
N SER A 18 11.80 2.44 6.27
CA SER A 18 10.74 2.60 5.27
C SER A 18 11.19 2.14 3.88
N ARG A 19 12.40 2.52 3.46
CA ARG A 19 12.99 2.09 2.17
C ARG A 19 13.21 0.58 2.10
N LEU A 20 13.73 -0.03 3.17
CA LEU A 20 13.88 -1.49 3.24
C LEU A 20 12.52 -2.19 3.12
N GLY A 21 11.51 -1.70 3.83
CA GLY A 21 10.14 -2.22 3.74
C GLY A 21 9.58 -2.14 2.31
N ALA A 22 9.75 -1.00 1.63
CA ALA A 22 9.31 -0.81 0.24
C ALA A 22 9.96 -1.79 -0.75
N VAL A 23 11.17 -2.27 -0.45
CA VAL A 23 11.89 -3.26 -1.27
C VAL A 23 11.49 -4.69 -0.89
N LEU A 24 11.42 -5.00 0.40
CA LEU A 24 11.24 -6.38 0.88
C LEU A 24 9.78 -6.83 0.79
N VAL A 25 8.82 -5.99 1.17
CA VAL A 25 7.40 -6.38 1.24
C VAL A 25 6.85 -6.86 -0.12
N PRO A 26 7.09 -6.19 -1.26
CA PRO A 26 6.62 -6.68 -2.56
C PRO A 26 7.24 -8.02 -2.97
N ARG A 27 8.46 -8.34 -2.51
CA ARG A 27 9.15 -9.60 -2.81
C ARG A 27 8.66 -10.76 -1.94
N VAL A 28 8.35 -10.49 -0.67
CA VAL A 28 7.86 -11.49 0.27
C VAL A 28 6.36 -11.74 0.11
N GLY A 29 5.58 -10.73 -0.30
CA GLY A 29 4.13 -10.82 -0.49
C GLY A 29 3.64 -12.09 -1.23
N PRO A 30 4.18 -12.43 -2.42
CA PRO A 30 3.86 -13.67 -3.14
C PRO A 30 4.11 -14.97 -2.37
N LEU A 31 5.03 -14.95 -1.40
CA LEU A 31 5.40 -16.12 -0.63
C LEU A 31 4.41 -16.42 0.51
N LEU A 32 3.64 -15.42 0.94
CA LEU A 32 2.67 -15.56 2.03
C LEU A 32 1.48 -16.41 1.59
N ARG A 33 1.16 -17.46 2.37
CA ARG A 33 0.00 -18.33 2.12
C ARG A 33 -1.31 -17.54 2.00
N SER A 34 -1.47 -16.48 2.81
CA SER A 34 -2.64 -15.59 2.79
C SER A 34 -2.80 -14.75 1.52
N ASN A 35 -1.85 -14.80 0.59
CA ASN A 35 -1.87 -14.12 -0.71
C ASN A 35 -1.95 -15.09 -1.89
N ARG A 36 -2.02 -16.40 -1.60
CA ARG A 36 -2.21 -17.49 -2.56
C ARG A 36 -3.66 -17.97 -2.50
N GLY A 37 -4.14 -18.57 -3.58
CA GLY A 37 -5.50 -19.07 -3.68
C GLY A 37 -5.83 -19.48 -5.10
N GLU A 38 -6.90 -20.25 -5.24
CA GLU A 38 -7.40 -20.68 -6.55
C GLU A 38 -8.03 -19.51 -7.32
N GLY A 39 -8.01 -19.61 -8.65
CA GLY A 39 -8.58 -18.61 -9.55
C GLY A 39 -7.74 -17.33 -9.74
N TYR A 40 -6.58 -17.19 -9.08
CA TYR A 40 -5.65 -16.11 -9.41
C TYR A 40 -4.83 -16.43 -10.65
N LEU A 41 -4.86 -15.54 -11.63
CA LEU A 41 -4.13 -15.64 -12.90
C LEU A 41 -2.68 -15.14 -12.81
N SER A 42 -2.31 -14.49 -11.70
CA SER A 42 -0.95 -14.00 -11.45
C SER A 42 -0.57 -14.05 -9.97
N PRO A 43 0.75 -14.09 -9.63
CA PRO A 43 1.23 -13.94 -8.25
C PRO A 43 0.84 -12.62 -7.60
N TYR A 44 1.01 -12.53 -6.28
CA TYR A 44 0.59 -11.35 -5.53
C TYR A 44 1.45 -10.16 -5.89
N VAL A 45 0.80 -9.05 -6.20
CA VAL A 45 1.47 -7.77 -6.43
C VAL A 45 0.94 -6.81 -5.40
N LEU A 46 1.86 -6.21 -4.64
CA LEU A 46 1.52 -5.12 -3.74
C LEU A 46 1.15 -3.90 -4.60
N MET A 47 -0.13 -3.52 -4.57
CA MET A 47 -0.63 -2.33 -5.26
C MET A 47 -0.89 -1.23 -4.22
N PRO A 48 0.04 -0.30 -4.00
CA PRO A 48 -0.26 0.86 -3.16
C PRO A 48 -1.31 1.73 -3.87
N GLY A 49 -2.42 2.02 -3.19
CA GLY A 49 -3.52 2.83 -3.73
C GLY A 49 -3.12 4.14 -4.42
N PRO A 50 -2.12 4.92 -3.92
CA PRO A 50 -1.72 6.16 -4.58
C PRO A 50 -0.81 5.98 -5.81
N ASN A 51 -0.36 4.76 -6.14
CA ASN A 51 0.56 4.52 -7.25
C ASN A 51 0.22 3.24 -8.01
N VAL A 52 -0.94 3.26 -8.67
CA VAL A 52 -1.42 2.16 -9.52
C VAL A 52 -2.14 2.72 -10.74
N ALA A 53 -2.02 2.03 -11.87
CA ALA A 53 -2.79 2.29 -13.08
C ALA A 53 -3.47 1.00 -13.52
N ILE A 54 -4.79 1.04 -13.69
CA ILE A 54 -5.62 -0.10 -14.09
C ILE A 54 -6.35 0.30 -15.36
N ARG A 55 -6.28 -0.54 -16.40
CA ARG A 55 -7.07 -0.33 -17.62
C ARG A 55 -8.56 -0.29 -17.25
N ALA A 56 -9.32 0.66 -17.81
CA ALA A 56 -10.74 0.82 -17.49
C ALA A 56 -11.54 -0.49 -17.62
N SER A 57 -11.35 -1.26 -18.68
CA SER A 57 -12.03 -2.56 -18.86
C SER A 57 -11.67 -3.58 -17.77
N THR A 58 -10.40 -3.63 -17.35
CA THR A 58 -9.95 -4.49 -16.24
C THR A 58 -10.55 -4.04 -14.91
N TYR A 59 -10.62 -2.72 -14.67
CA TYR A 59 -11.21 -2.15 -13.46
C TYR A 59 -12.71 -2.47 -13.34
N THR A 60 -13.46 -2.30 -14.44
CA THR A 60 -14.88 -2.64 -14.49
C THR A 60 -15.10 -4.15 -14.32
N ALA A 61 -14.31 -4.98 -15.01
CA ALA A 61 -14.40 -6.43 -14.89
C ALA A 61 -14.05 -6.95 -13.49
N SER A 62 -13.16 -6.25 -12.76
CA SER A 62 -12.82 -6.59 -11.38
C SER A 62 -13.84 -6.07 -10.35
N GLY A 63 -14.87 -5.33 -10.78
CA GLY A 63 -15.86 -4.70 -9.89
C GLY A 63 -15.39 -3.40 -9.22
N GLY A 64 -14.22 -2.89 -9.58
CA GLY A 64 -13.62 -1.68 -9.02
C GLY A 64 -13.27 -1.74 -7.53
N TYR A 65 -12.94 -0.59 -6.95
CA TYR A 65 -12.67 -0.49 -5.52
C TYR A 65 -13.94 -0.78 -4.70
N PRO A 66 -13.87 -1.64 -3.67
CA PRO A 66 -15.00 -1.87 -2.78
C PRO A 66 -15.42 -0.58 -2.07
N ARG A 67 -16.73 -0.30 -2.02
CA ARG A 67 -17.30 0.80 -1.23
C ARG A 67 -17.50 0.38 0.22
N ARG A 68 -16.39 0.25 0.97
CA ARG A 68 -16.39 -0.10 2.40
C ARG A 68 -15.59 0.93 3.19
N SER A 69 -15.83 1.00 4.51
CA SER A 69 -15.07 1.88 5.39
C SER A 69 -13.57 1.61 5.26
N PHE A 70 -12.79 2.69 5.21
CA PHE A 70 -11.33 2.63 5.08
C PHE A 70 -10.67 1.98 6.30
N ASP A 71 -11.24 2.16 7.49
CA ASP A 71 -10.56 1.86 8.75
C ASP A 71 -10.48 0.37 9.06
N THR A 72 -11.37 -0.44 8.48
CA THR A 72 -11.47 -1.88 8.77
C THR A 72 -11.05 -2.78 7.61
N ASN A 73 -10.64 -2.20 6.48
CA ASN A 73 -10.41 -2.98 5.25
C ASN A 73 -9.01 -2.76 4.66
N TYR A 74 -8.57 -3.74 3.86
CA TYR A 74 -7.37 -3.65 3.05
C TYR A 74 -7.78 -3.38 1.60
N LEU A 75 -8.38 -2.21 1.33
CA LEU A 75 -8.95 -1.86 0.02
C LEU A 75 -7.96 -2.10 -1.15
N ASP A 76 -6.69 -1.76 -0.93
CA ASP A 76 -5.59 -1.99 -1.87
C ASP A 76 -5.33 -3.49 -2.15
N LYS A 77 -5.40 -4.33 -1.12
CA LYS A 77 -5.27 -5.78 -1.26
C LYS A 77 -6.50 -6.37 -1.95
N ASP A 78 -7.68 -5.84 -1.65
CA ASP A 78 -8.94 -6.31 -2.22
C ASP A 78 -8.99 -6.05 -3.72
N ILE A 79 -8.68 -4.82 -4.17
CA ILE A 79 -8.61 -4.51 -5.60
C ILE A 79 -7.51 -5.32 -6.29
N ALA A 80 -6.34 -5.49 -5.66
CA ALA A 80 -5.27 -6.29 -6.23
C ALA A 80 -5.73 -7.73 -6.46
N ASN A 81 -6.36 -8.37 -5.47
CA ASN A 81 -6.89 -9.72 -5.62
C ASN A 81 -8.00 -9.81 -6.66
N ALA A 82 -8.88 -8.82 -6.76
CA ALA A 82 -9.92 -8.79 -7.78
C ALA A 82 -9.32 -8.70 -9.20
N VAL A 83 -8.37 -7.79 -9.43
CA VAL A 83 -7.67 -7.64 -10.73
C VAL A 83 -6.92 -8.91 -11.13
N ARG A 84 -6.28 -9.57 -10.16
CA ARG A 84 -5.53 -10.81 -10.40
C ARG A 84 -6.40 -11.98 -10.84
N ARG A 85 -7.71 -11.94 -10.59
CA ARG A 85 -8.67 -12.92 -11.09
C ARG A 85 -9.13 -12.62 -12.51
N THR A 86 -8.98 -11.38 -12.98
CA THR A 86 -9.45 -10.95 -14.31
C THR A 86 -8.33 -10.86 -15.34
N THR A 87 -7.07 -10.73 -14.92
CA THR A 87 -5.93 -10.73 -15.84
C THR A 87 -4.62 -11.25 -15.22
N PRO A 88 -3.79 -11.97 -16.01
CA PRO A 88 -2.41 -12.26 -15.62
C PRO A 88 -1.45 -11.08 -15.89
N ASN A 89 -1.90 -10.06 -16.65
CA ASN A 89 -1.04 -9.01 -17.19
C ASN A 89 -0.79 -7.87 -16.18
N ILE A 90 -0.09 -8.17 -15.11
CA ILE A 90 0.26 -7.23 -14.04
C ILE A 90 1.77 -7.03 -14.01
N LYS A 91 2.23 -5.77 -14.09
CA LYS A 91 3.67 -5.45 -14.12
C LYS A 91 4.00 -4.31 -13.16
N HIS A 92 5.12 -4.45 -12.48
CA HIS A 92 5.73 -3.37 -11.71
C HIS A 92 6.55 -2.47 -12.64
N VAL A 93 6.24 -1.17 -12.66
CA VAL A 93 6.91 -0.18 -13.51
C VAL A 93 7.92 0.60 -12.67
N ARG A 94 9.21 0.33 -12.85
CA ARG A 94 10.29 0.93 -12.03
C ARG A 94 10.37 2.46 -12.15
N SER A 95 9.96 3.02 -13.28
CA SER A 95 9.94 4.46 -13.54
C SER A 95 8.69 5.16 -13.01
N ALA A 96 7.66 4.41 -12.59
CA ALA A 96 6.45 4.96 -11.98
C ALA A 96 6.70 5.31 -10.51
N VAL A 97 7.52 6.34 -10.29
CA VAL A 97 7.92 6.80 -8.97
C VAL A 97 7.04 7.98 -8.56
N VAL A 98 6.49 7.90 -7.34
CA VAL A 98 5.71 8.98 -6.73
C VAL A 98 6.29 9.37 -5.38
N HIS A 99 6.05 10.61 -4.96
CA HIS A 99 6.32 11.06 -3.61
C HIS A 99 5.16 10.65 -2.70
N ALA A 100 5.44 9.81 -1.70
CA ALA A 100 4.46 9.39 -0.70
C ALA A 100 4.58 10.22 0.58
N SER A 101 3.45 10.53 1.21
CA SER A 101 3.40 11.28 2.47
C SER A 101 3.87 10.42 3.65
N GLU A 102 4.81 10.94 4.44
CA GLU A 102 5.37 10.27 5.62
C GLU A 102 4.75 10.72 6.96
N ARG A 103 3.66 11.50 6.92
CA ARG A 103 3.02 12.08 8.12
C ARG A 103 2.65 11.05 9.19
N ARG A 104 2.14 9.88 8.79
CA ARG A 104 1.79 8.80 9.73
C ARG A 104 3.05 8.21 10.39
N THR A 105 4.09 7.98 9.61
CA THR A 105 5.39 7.51 10.12
C THR A 105 5.99 8.53 11.08
N ALA A 106 5.84 9.83 10.80
CA ALA A 106 6.29 10.90 11.67
C ALA A 106 5.50 10.97 12.99
N GLY A 107 4.17 10.83 12.94
CA GLY A 107 3.31 10.88 14.13
C GLY A 107 3.39 9.63 15.01
N TYR A 108 3.42 8.44 14.42
CA TYR A 108 3.36 7.16 15.16
C TYR A 108 4.72 6.51 15.40
N GLY A 109 5.77 7.05 14.77
CA GLY A 109 7.03 6.36 14.61
C GLY A 109 6.90 5.11 13.72
N ILE A 110 8.03 4.48 13.38
CA ILE A 110 8.03 3.30 12.51
C ILE A 110 7.25 2.12 13.11
N ARG A 111 7.37 1.91 14.44
CA ARG A 111 6.68 0.82 15.14
C ARG A 111 5.17 1.04 15.14
N GLY A 112 4.70 2.23 15.53
CA GLY A 112 3.27 2.53 15.53
C GLY A 112 2.68 2.51 14.11
N ASN A 113 3.43 2.95 13.10
CA ASN A 113 3.00 2.82 11.70
C ASN A 113 2.87 1.35 11.28
N ILE A 114 3.83 0.48 11.64
CA ILE A 114 3.73 -0.97 11.36
C ILE A 114 2.55 -1.59 12.11
N THR A 115 2.35 -1.27 13.40
CA THR A 115 1.18 -1.74 14.17
C THR A 115 -0.12 -1.33 13.50
N TRP A 116 -0.23 -0.07 13.07
CA TRP A 116 -1.39 0.41 12.32
C TRP A 116 -1.58 -0.36 11.01
N MET A 117 -0.51 -0.66 10.27
CA MET A 117 -0.61 -1.44 9.03
C MET A 117 -1.08 -2.88 9.25
N LEU A 118 -0.72 -3.50 10.38
CA LEU A 118 -1.04 -4.90 10.66
C LEU A 118 -2.37 -5.09 11.39
N ARG A 119 -2.73 -4.15 12.27
CA ARG A 119 -3.87 -4.28 13.18
C ARG A 119 -4.93 -3.21 12.99
N ARG A 120 -4.64 -2.17 12.19
CA ARG A 120 -5.47 -0.95 12.07
C ARG A 120 -5.67 -0.19 13.39
N GLU A 121 -4.89 -0.54 14.41
CA GLU A 121 -4.86 0.15 15.69
C GLU A 121 -4.01 1.40 15.57
N ALA A 122 -4.59 2.57 15.87
CA ALA A 122 -3.80 3.78 16.06
C ALA A 122 -3.13 3.72 17.44
N PRO A 123 -1.84 4.08 17.57
CA PRO A 123 -1.29 4.39 18.89
C PRO A 123 -2.11 5.54 19.48
N VAL A 124 -2.42 5.48 20.78
CA VAL A 124 -3.02 6.61 21.49
C VAL A 124 -2.07 7.79 21.36
N THR A 125 -2.38 8.69 20.43
CA THR A 125 -1.59 9.87 20.13
C THR A 125 -2.56 11.04 20.16
N THR A 126 -2.39 11.95 21.10
CA THR A 126 -3.08 13.24 21.08
C THR A 126 -2.65 13.97 19.83
N THR A 127 -3.46 13.87 18.78
CA THR A 127 -3.21 14.55 17.52
C THR A 127 -4.00 15.85 17.57
N ASP A 128 -3.29 16.98 17.69
CA ASP A 128 -3.88 18.31 17.53
C ASP A 128 -4.35 18.43 16.06
N ILE A 129 -5.66 18.39 15.86
CA ILE A 129 -6.29 18.57 14.55
C ILE A 129 -6.37 20.08 14.31
N ARG A 130 -5.32 20.66 13.74
CA ARG A 130 -5.31 22.04 13.22
C ARG A 130 -5.62 22.07 11.74
#